data_AF-A0A3L0WA26-F1
#
_entry.id   AF-A0A3L0WA26-F1
#
_cell.length_a   1.000
_cell.length_b   1.000
_cell.length_c   1.000
_cell.angle_alpha   90.00
_cell.angle_beta   90.00
_cell.angle_gamma   90.00
#
_symmetry.space_group_name_H-M   'P 1'
#
loop_
_entity.id
_entity.type
_entity.pdbx_description
1 polymer ?
#
loop_
_entity_poly.entity_id
_entity_poly.type
_entity_poly.pdbx_seq_one_letter_code
_entity_poly.pdbx_strand_id
1 'polypeptide(L)'
;GLVFPADYSTAGVAGSATNSGAPIGYTVVATTNEGSANSSGTVTINVEGDISVSATSLVLGETDAPVAVSLAAQLSVNATDTDSSEEVTGVTVTLSNVPEGAVMGAGWVAGAVGSYSWSGTSVAGVPGFTLPADWSGVVNGNVAGTTDEGGAANQDFTVTVTAGHDIDFNAQALNVVSTETDAGLQVELTNTVTISDSDGSESWTSLVYTFDNLPAGTTAVGGTLVGNVLTVTVTGGALPGAF
;
A
#
# COMPACT_ATOMS: atom_id res chain seq x y z
N GLY A 1 -35.56 35.74 14.01
CA GLY A 1 -34.80 34.48 14.15
C GLY A 1 -33.35 34.81 14.43
N LEU A 2 -32.59 33.83 14.91
CA LEU A 2 -31.14 33.92 15.09
C LEU A 2 -30.46 33.08 14.00
N VAL A 3 -29.23 33.45 13.64
CA VAL A 3 -28.35 32.64 12.78
C VAL A 3 -27.08 32.41 13.58
N PHE A 4 -26.74 31.15 13.81
CA PHE A 4 -25.50 30.77 14.49
C PHE A 4 -24.35 30.76 13.49
N PRO A 5 -23.09 30.93 13.94
CA PRO A 5 -21.93 30.61 13.12
C PRO A 5 -22.04 29.18 12.56
N ALA A 6 -21.35 28.92 11.44
CA ALA A 6 -21.13 27.55 11.02
C ALA A 6 -20.39 26.82 12.15
N ASP A 7 -20.69 25.52 12.30
CA ASP A 7 -19.91 24.64 13.16
C ASP A 7 -19.90 25.09 14.63
N TYR A 8 -21.10 25.38 15.15
CA TYR A 8 -21.31 25.76 16.54
C TYR A 8 -22.24 24.75 17.19
N SER A 9 -21.78 24.08 18.24
CA SER A 9 -22.61 23.24 19.09
C SER A 9 -22.81 23.88 20.46
N THR A 10 -23.81 23.44 21.23
CA THR A 10 -23.94 23.77 22.68
C THR A 10 -23.26 22.76 23.59
N ALA A 11 -22.68 21.70 23.03
CA ALA A 11 -21.86 20.76 23.77
C ALA A 11 -20.41 21.27 23.70
N GLY A 12 -20.01 22.07 24.69
CA GLY A 12 -18.63 22.54 24.76
C GLY A 12 -17.67 21.45 25.24
N VAL A 13 -16.40 21.54 24.80
CA VAL A 13 -15.29 20.82 25.42
C VAL A 13 -14.74 21.61 26.61
N ALA A 14 -14.26 20.90 27.63
CA ALA A 14 -13.63 21.50 28.80
C ALA A 14 -12.43 22.37 28.39
N GLY A 15 -12.56 23.69 28.52
CA GLY A 15 -11.53 24.65 28.14
C GLY A 15 -11.80 25.45 26.86
N SER A 16 -12.90 25.16 26.14
CA SER A 16 -13.34 25.98 25.00
C SER A 16 -13.70 27.40 25.45
N ALA A 17 -13.22 28.40 24.71
CA ALA A 17 -13.51 29.82 24.94
C ALA A 17 -14.85 30.25 24.35
N THR A 18 -15.47 29.40 23.52
CA THR A 18 -16.69 29.69 22.74
C THR A 18 -17.91 28.95 23.26
N ASN A 19 -17.74 27.76 23.87
CA ASN A 19 -18.83 26.99 24.44
C ASN A 19 -18.47 26.27 25.74
N SER A 20 -19.34 26.36 26.77
CA SER A 20 -19.14 25.73 28.08
C SER A 20 -20.10 24.55 28.36
N GLY A 21 -20.75 23.99 27.34
CA GLY A 21 -21.68 22.87 27.50
C GLY A 21 -23.09 23.23 27.98
N ALA A 22 -23.37 24.52 28.21
CA ALA A 22 -24.65 24.96 28.75
C ALA A 22 -25.60 25.42 27.62
N PRO A 23 -26.90 25.08 27.68
CA PRO A 23 -27.90 25.65 26.78
C PRO A 23 -27.91 27.19 26.86
N ILE A 24 -28.16 27.85 25.74
CA ILE A 24 -28.27 29.31 25.68
C ILE A 24 -29.60 29.72 26.30
N GLY A 25 -29.56 30.34 27.48
CA GLY A 25 -30.74 30.90 28.12
C GLY A 25 -31.20 32.20 27.44
N TYR A 26 -32.51 32.38 27.29
CA TYR A 26 -33.10 33.65 26.86
C TYR A 26 -34.32 34.02 27.70
N THR A 27 -34.59 35.31 27.83
CA THR A 27 -35.80 35.85 28.47
C THR A 27 -36.56 36.68 27.44
N VAL A 28 -37.85 36.42 27.32
CA VAL A 28 -38.78 37.20 26.49
C VAL A 28 -39.58 38.11 27.39
N VAL A 29 -39.53 39.41 27.13
CA VAL A 29 -40.38 40.41 27.79
C VAL A 29 -41.40 40.91 26.78
N ALA A 30 -42.68 40.86 27.14
CA ALA A 30 -43.77 41.44 26.37
C ALA A 30 -44.35 42.63 27.14
N THR A 31 -44.44 43.79 26.48
CA THR A 31 -45.01 45.02 27.05
C THR A 31 -46.22 45.44 26.25
N THR A 32 -47.30 45.79 26.94
CA THR A 32 -48.55 46.34 26.40
C THR A 32 -48.83 47.70 27.05
N ASN A 33 -49.87 48.40 26.59
CA ASN A 33 -50.32 49.64 27.23
C ASN A 33 -50.84 49.43 28.67
N GLU A 34 -51.06 48.19 29.10
CA GLU A 34 -51.53 47.81 30.44
C GLU A 34 -50.41 47.23 31.35
N GLY A 35 -49.16 47.14 30.86
CA GLY A 35 -48.02 46.65 31.65
C GLY A 35 -47.13 45.64 30.92
N SER A 36 -46.17 45.06 31.64
CA SER A 36 -45.16 44.11 31.12
C SER A 36 -45.23 42.75 31.81
N ALA A 37 -44.99 41.68 31.05
CA ALA A 37 -44.79 40.31 31.54
C ALA A 37 -43.54 39.71 30.92
N ASN A 38 -42.94 38.69 31.54
CA ASN A 38 -41.80 37.99 30.99
C ASN A 38 -41.84 36.48 31.26
N SER A 39 -41.09 35.73 30.43
CA SER A 39 -40.85 34.30 30.59
C SER A 39 -39.48 33.95 30.02
N SER A 40 -38.92 32.81 30.40
CA SER A 40 -37.60 32.37 29.95
C SER A 40 -37.66 31.02 29.24
N GLY A 41 -36.69 30.78 28.35
CA GLY A 41 -36.50 29.52 27.64
C GLY A 41 -35.03 29.25 27.38
N THR A 42 -34.74 28.15 26.68
CA THR A 42 -33.38 27.75 26.30
C THR A 42 -33.29 27.41 24.82
N VAL A 43 -32.09 27.56 24.25
CA VAL A 43 -31.70 27.04 22.93
C VAL A 43 -30.57 26.05 23.12
N THR A 44 -30.74 24.85 22.57
CA THR A 44 -29.72 23.80 22.52
C THR A 44 -29.41 23.54 21.06
N ILE A 45 -28.12 23.58 20.72
CA ILE A 45 -27.59 23.16 19.42
C ILE A 45 -26.80 21.87 19.67
N ASN A 46 -27.14 20.80 18.97
CA ASN A 46 -26.44 19.53 19.11
C ASN A 46 -25.12 19.56 18.31
N VAL A 47 -24.24 18.61 18.62
CA VAL A 47 -23.01 18.35 17.86
C VAL A 47 -23.30 17.78 16.47
N GLU A 48 -22.37 17.98 15.55
CA GLU A 48 -22.26 17.30 14.27
C GLU A 48 -20.88 16.64 14.21
N GLY A 49 -20.79 15.40 13.72
CA GLY A 49 -19.53 14.66 13.71
C GLY A 49 -18.72 14.94 12.45
N ASP A 50 -17.80 15.89 12.52
CA ASP A 50 -17.00 16.38 11.41
C ASP A 50 -15.62 15.69 11.34
N ILE A 51 -15.50 14.81 10.35
CA ILE A 51 -14.26 14.07 10.12
C ILE A 51 -13.86 14.03 8.64
N SER A 52 -12.58 14.30 8.39
CA SER A 52 -11.94 14.13 7.10
C SER A 52 -10.92 13.01 7.17
N VAL A 53 -11.04 12.05 6.27
CA VAL A 53 -10.07 10.96 6.08
C VAL A 53 -9.54 11.03 4.65
N SER A 54 -8.22 10.95 4.52
CA SER A 54 -7.56 10.87 3.22
C SER A 54 -6.49 9.79 3.21
N ALA A 55 -6.29 9.20 2.04
CA ALA A 55 -5.28 8.17 1.83
C ALA A 55 -4.70 8.31 0.42
N THR A 56 -3.39 8.10 0.30
CA THR A 56 -2.69 8.10 -0.99
C THR A 56 -2.10 6.72 -1.24
N SER A 57 -2.34 6.17 -2.43
CA SER A 57 -1.71 4.91 -2.81
C SER A 57 -0.20 5.06 -2.96
N LEU A 58 0.52 4.05 -2.50
CA LEU A 58 1.98 3.97 -2.59
C LEU A 58 2.38 3.04 -3.73
N VAL A 59 3.37 3.46 -4.52
CA VAL A 59 3.98 2.62 -5.57
C VAL A 59 5.47 2.49 -5.27
N LEU A 60 5.94 1.25 -5.22
CA LEU A 60 7.34 0.88 -4.95
C LEU A 60 7.83 -0.04 -6.06
N GLY A 61 9.14 -0.15 -6.21
CA GLY A 61 9.78 -1.19 -7.01
C GLY A 61 10.01 -2.44 -6.17
N GLU A 62 9.91 -3.60 -6.80
CA GLU A 62 10.44 -4.85 -6.28
C GLU A 62 11.98 -4.74 -6.14
N THR A 63 12.54 -5.53 -5.21
CA THR A 63 13.98 -5.62 -4.97
C THR A 63 14.36 -7.02 -4.47
N ASP A 64 15.61 -7.41 -4.70
CA ASP A 64 16.24 -8.64 -4.16
C ASP A 64 16.32 -8.69 -2.62
N ALA A 65 15.92 -7.61 -1.95
CA ALA A 65 15.81 -7.50 -0.51
C ALA A 65 14.34 -7.24 -0.10
N PRO A 66 13.96 -7.51 1.16
CA PRO A 66 12.62 -7.16 1.63
C PRO A 66 12.31 -5.67 1.47
N VAL A 67 11.14 -5.36 0.90
CA VAL A 67 10.69 -3.99 0.64
C VAL A 67 10.02 -3.41 1.88
N ALA A 68 10.59 -2.35 2.45
CA ALA A 68 10.01 -1.66 3.62
C ALA A 68 8.87 -0.71 3.22
N VAL A 69 7.73 -0.82 3.92
CA VAL A 69 6.53 -0.01 3.71
C VAL A 69 6.22 0.82 4.95
N SER A 70 5.98 2.12 4.75
CA SER A 70 5.50 3.03 5.79
C SER A 70 4.26 3.77 5.29
N LEU A 71 3.17 3.69 6.07
CA LEU A 71 1.88 4.28 5.70
C LEU A 71 1.61 5.63 6.37
N ALA A 72 2.31 5.98 7.46
CA ALA A 72 1.96 7.14 8.27
C ALA A 72 1.92 8.47 7.48
N ALA A 73 2.80 8.63 6.49
CA ALA A 73 2.83 9.83 5.62
C ALA A 73 1.81 9.79 4.47
N GLN A 74 1.18 8.64 4.22
CA GLN A 74 0.21 8.43 3.15
C GLN A 74 -1.24 8.56 3.62
N LEU A 75 -1.46 8.58 4.95
CA LEU A 75 -2.78 8.57 5.56
C LEU A 75 -2.99 9.89 6.34
N SER A 76 -4.21 10.38 6.38
CA SER A 76 -4.63 11.48 7.26
C SER A 76 -6.02 11.21 7.80
N VAL A 77 -6.21 11.50 9.09
CA VAL A 77 -7.48 11.44 9.81
C VAL A 77 -7.52 12.68 10.70
N ASN A 78 -8.50 13.54 10.47
CA ASN A 78 -8.60 14.85 11.13
C ASN A 78 -10.05 15.13 11.49
N ALA A 79 -10.29 15.55 12.73
CA ALA A 79 -11.53 16.25 13.06
C ALA A 79 -11.53 17.60 12.31
N THR A 80 -12.62 17.93 11.65
CA THR A 80 -12.76 19.16 10.85
C THR A 80 -13.68 20.14 11.54
N ASP A 81 -13.41 20.39 12.81
CA ASP A 81 -14.20 21.28 13.66
C ASP A 81 -13.45 22.60 13.96
N THR A 82 -14.22 23.69 13.92
CA THR A 82 -13.84 25.08 14.06
C THR A 82 -13.96 25.56 15.51
N ASP A 83 -14.95 25.08 16.25
CA ASP A 83 -15.17 25.50 17.65
C ASP A 83 -14.34 24.67 18.65
N SER A 84 -13.63 23.66 18.13
CA SER A 84 -12.69 22.77 18.83
C SER A 84 -13.36 21.92 19.92
N SER A 85 -14.64 21.61 19.74
CA SER A 85 -15.37 20.61 20.52
C SER A 85 -15.15 19.16 20.06
N GLU A 86 -14.55 18.91 18.90
CA GLU A 86 -14.37 17.57 18.34
C GLU A 86 -12.90 17.13 18.25
N GLU A 87 -12.61 15.90 18.70
CA GLU A 87 -11.30 15.26 18.59
C GLU A 87 -11.38 13.84 18.00
N VAL A 88 -10.33 13.41 17.30
CA VAL A 88 -10.22 12.03 16.79
C VAL A 88 -10.02 11.07 17.96
N THR A 89 -10.95 10.14 18.14
CA THR A 89 -10.93 9.13 19.20
C THR A 89 -10.43 7.77 18.74
N GLY A 90 -10.49 7.51 17.43
CA GLY A 90 -10.14 6.22 16.86
C GLY A 90 -9.59 6.34 15.45
N VAL A 91 -8.55 5.57 15.17
CA VAL A 91 -8.01 5.33 13.84
C VAL A 91 -7.86 3.81 13.72
N THR A 92 -8.46 3.24 12.67
CA THR A 92 -8.28 1.83 12.33
C THR A 92 -7.70 1.74 10.93
N VAL A 93 -6.63 0.97 10.76
CA VAL A 93 -6.07 0.64 9.45
C VAL A 93 -6.23 -0.85 9.23
N THR A 94 -6.75 -1.22 8.07
CA THR A 94 -6.83 -2.62 7.66
C THR A 94 -6.03 -2.85 6.39
N LEU A 95 -5.46 -4.05 6.28
CA LEU A 95 -4.74 -4.54 5.12
C LEU A 95 -5.33 -5.88 4.70
N SER A 96 -5.32 -6.14 3.40
CA SER A 96 -5.68 -7.41 2.77
C SER A 96 -4.80 -7.68 1.57
N ASN A 97 -4.75 -8.94 1.12
CA ASN A 97 -3.80 -9.41 0.10
C ASN A 97 -2.33 -9.17 0.49
N VAL A 98 -2.01 -9.18 1.79
CA VAL A 98 -0.62 -9.18 2.24
C VAL A 98 0.00 -10.54 1.89
N PRO A 99 1.13 -10.57 1.15
CA PRO A 99 1.75 -11.82 0.72
C PRO A 99 2.31 -12.63 1.90
N GLU A 100 2.44 -13.94 1.69
CA GLU A 100 3.15 -14.80 2.62
C GLU A 100 4.61 -14.34 2.76
N GLY A 101 5.19 -14.47 3.96
CA GLY A 101 6.55 -14.00 4.24
C GLY A 101 6.67 -12.51 4.58
N ALA A 102 5.60 -11.72 4.45
CA ALA A 102 5.59 -10.34 4.94
C ALA A 102 5.81 -10.28 6.46
N VAL A 103 6.58 -9.30 6.93
CA VAL A 103 6.87 -9.09 8.36
C VAL A 103 6.18 -7.83 8.83
N MET A 104 5.18 -8.00 9.71
CA MET A 104 4.39 -6.89 10.24
C MET A 104 5.07 -6.27 11.46
N GLY A 105 5.06 -4.93 11.54
CA GLY A 105 5.51 -4.21 12.73
C GLY A 105 4.67 -4.53 13.97
N ALA A 106 5.24 -4.26 15.15
CA ALA A 106 4.54 -4.50 16.41
C ALA A 106 3.24 -3.68 16.50
N GLY A 107 2.13 -4.32 16.84
CA GLY A 107 0.81 -3.70 16.99
C GLY A 107 -0.20 -4.09 15.90
N TRP A 108 0.26 -4.64 14.78
CA TRP A 108 -0.65 -5.27 13.81
C TRP A 108 -1.25 -6.56 14.40
N VAL A 109 -2.55 -6.72 14.21
CA VAL A 109 -3.33 -7.90 14.60
C VAL A 109 -3.69 -8.67 13.34
N ALA A 110 -3.26 -9.93 13.26
CA ALA A 110 -3.57 -10.82 12.14
C ALA A 110 -5.05 -11.25 12.18
N GLY A 111 -5.69 -11.26 11.02
CA GLY A 111 -7.05 -11.74 10.79
C GLY A 111 -7.07 -13.05 9.99
N ALA A 112 -7.85 -13.07 8.92
CA ALA A 112 -7.76 -14.12 7.91
C ALA A 112 -6.38 -14.10 7.23
N VAL A 113 -6.03 -15.17 6.51
CA VAL A 113 -4.76 -15.26 5.77
C VAL A 113 -4.58 -14.04 4.87
N GLY A 114 -3.43 -13.37 5.00
CA GLY A 114 -3.11 -12.15 4.25
C GLY A 114 -3.87 -10.89 4.68
N SER A 115 -4.55 -10.91 5.85
CA SER A 115 -5.27 -9.76 6.38
C SER A 115 -4.75 -9.34 7.76
N TYR A 116 -4.61 -8.03 7.95
CA TYR A 116 -4.14 -7.42 9.18
C TYR A 116 -4.95 -6.19 9.54
N SER A 117 -5.04 -5.90 10.83
CA SER A 117 -5.66 -4.69 11.34
C SER A 117 -4.78 -4.04 12.40
N TRP A 118 -4.79 -2.71 12.44
CA TRP A 118 -4.16 -1.91 13.48
C TRP A 118 -5.16 -0.90 13.98
N SER A 119 -5.09 -0.53 15.25
CA SER A 119 -5.92 0.51 15.84
C SER A 119 -5.12 1.40 16.79
N GLY A 120 -5.44 2.69 16.78
CA GLY A 120 -4.84 3.72 17.64
C GLY A 120 -5.67 4.99 17.59
N THR A 121 -5.06 6.13 17.93
CA THR A 121 -5.72 7.45 17.93
C THR A 121 -5.15 8.43 16.90
N SER A 122 -4.09 8.03 16.19
CA SER A 122 -3.45 8.87 15.17
C SER A 122 -2.72 8.01 14.14
N VAL A 123 -2.75 8.43 12.87
CA VAL A 123 -2.01 7.79 11.77
C VAL A 123 -0.48 7.78 11.96
N ALA A 124 0.07 8.67 12.81
CA ALA A 124 1.48 8.68 13.17
C ALA A 124 1.91 7.41 13.96
N GLY A 125 0.94 6.72 14.58
CA GLY A 125 1.18 5.48 15.31
C GLY A 125 1.16 4.22 14.44
N VAL A 126 0.82 4.32 13.14
CA VAL A 126 0.71 3.16 12.26
C VAL A 126 2.09 2.51 12.07
N PRO A 127 2.30 1.26 12.51
CA PRO A 127 3.58 0.58 12.35
C PRO A 127 3.85 0.28 10.87
N GLY A 128 5.11 0.41 10.45
CA GLY A 128 5.55 -0.10 9.16
C GLY A 128 5.49 -1.64 9.09
N PHE A 129 5.69 -2.16 7.88
CA PHE A 129 5.84 -3.59 7.61
C PHE A 129 6.80 -3.79 6.44
N THR A 130 7.28 -5.02 6.24
CA THR A 130 8.12 -5.37 5.08
C THR A 130 7.43 -6.42 4.23
N LEU A 131 7.51 -6.25 2.91
CA LEU A 131 7.12 -7.25 1.92
C LEU A 131 8.34 -8.13 1.60
N PRO A 132 8.14 -9.39 1.16
CA PRO A 132 9.24 -10.29 0.78
C PRO A 132 10.13 -9.70 -0.32
N ALA A 133 11.36 -10.21 -0.43
CA ALA A 133 12.19 -10.01 -1.61
C ALA A 133 11.52 -10.65 -2.84
N ASP A 134 11.81 -10.12 -4.03
CA ASP A 134 11.33 -10.61 -5.32
C ASP A 134 9.78 -10.70 -5.42
N TRP A 135 9.08 -9.92 -4.59
CA TRP A 135 7.62 -9.88 -4.59
C TRP A 135 7.10 -8.62 -5.28
N SER A 136 6.15 -8.83 -6.19
CA SER A 136 5.38 -7.82 -6.89
C SER A 136 3.89 -8.09 -6.73
N GLY A 137 3.09 -7.02 -6.78
CA GLY A 137 1.64 -7.14 -6.64
C GLY A 137 1.02 -5.97 -5.90
N VAL A 138 -0.18 -6.21 -5.36
CA VAL A 138 -0.97 -5.17 -4.70
C VAL A 138 -1.46 -5.65 -3.34
N VAL A 139 -1.09 -4.90 -2.30
CA VAL A 139 -1.73 -4.95 -0.99
C VAL A 139 -2.83 -3.90 -0.96
N ASN A 140 -4.03 -4.31 -0.58
CA ASN A 140 -5.18 -3.41 -0.46
C ASN A 140 -5.28 -2.93 0.98
N GLY A 141 -5.58 -1.66 1.19
CA GLY A 141 -5.76 -1.09 2.52
C GLY A 141 -6.97 -0.18 2.63
N ASN A 142 -7.43 0.00 3.87
CA ASN A 142 -8.44 0.99 4.24
C ASN A 142 -8.00 1.66 5.53
N VAL A 143 -8.13 2.98 5.60
CA VAL A 143 -8.01 3.76 6.83
C VAL A 143 -9.37 4.30 7.21
N ALA A 144 -9.78 4.10 8.46
CA ALA A 144 -11.01 4.61 9.03
C ALA A 144 -10.69 5.44 10.27
N GLY A 145 -11.50 6.47 10.51
CA GLY A 145 -11.40 7.32 11.69
C GLY A 145 -12.76 7.53 12.35
N THR A 146 -12.74 7.79 13.66
CA THR A 146 -13.90 8.18 14.45
C THR A 146 -13.56 9.35 15.38
N THR A 147 -14.56 10.13 15.75
CA THR A 147 -14.44 11.25 16.71
C THR A 147 -15.31 11.04 17.95
N ASP A 148 -15.17 11.90 18.96
CA ASP A 148 -16.01 11.92 20.17
C ASP A 148 -17.39 12.54 19.96
N GLU A 149 -17.62 13.21 18.83
CA GLU A 149 -18.92 13.76 18.43
C GLU A 149 -19.70 12.84 17.46
N GLY A 150 -19.19 11.63 17.24
CA GLY A 150 -19.86 10.60 16.44
C GLY A 150 -19.56 10.67 14.95
N GLY A 151 -18.58 11.48 14.54
CA GLY A 151 -18.04 11.49 13.19
C GLY A 151 -17.39 10.16 12.86
N ALA A 152 -17.63 9.67 11.63
CA ALA A 152 -16.99 8.46 11.11
C ALA A 152 -16.78 8.57 9.59
N ALA A 153 -15.56 8.35 9.15
CA ALA A 153 -15.21 8.32 7.73
C ALA A 153 -14.11 7.29 7.48
N ASN A 154 -13.97 6.87 6.22
CA ASN A 154 -12.89 6.00 5.79
C ASN A 154 -12.48 6.29 4.35
N GLN A 155 -11.28 5.84 3.99
CA GLN A 155 -10.77 5.85 2.62
C GLN A 155 -9.94 4.61 2.34
N ASP A 156 -10.13 4.07 1.13
CA ASP A 156 -9.30 2.98 0.59
C ASP A 156 -8.00 3.51 -0.01
N PHE A 157 -6.97 2.67 0.01
CA PHE A 157 -5.68 2.89 -0.65
C PHE A 157 -5.07 1.57 -1.09
N THR A 158 -3.98 1.65 -1.85
CA THR A 158 -3.19 0.48 -2.26
C THR A 158 -1.71 0.70 -1.97
N VAL A 159 -1.01 -0.39 -1.70
CA VAL A 159 0.45 -0.45 -1.81
C VAL A 159 0.76 -1.38 -2.98
N THR A 160 1.29 -0.81 -4.05
CA THR A 160 1.65 -1.54 -5.26
C THR A 160 3.16 -1.69 -5.33
N VAL A 161 3.63 -2.92 -5.47
CA VAL A 161 5.02 -3.20 -5.82
C VAL A 161 5.06 -3.62 -7.28
N THR A 162 5.74 -2.83 -8.11
CA THR A 162 5.90 -3.15 -9.54
C THR A 162 7.05 -4.12 -9.72
N ALA A 163 6.85 -5.18 -10.52
CA ALA A 163 7.91 -6.13 -10.86
C ALA A 163 9.14 -5.40 -11.43
N GLY A 164 10.32 -5.76 -10.94
CA GLY A 164 11.61 -5.39 -11.49
C GLY A 164 12.05 -6.38 -12.57
N HIS A 165 13.24 -6.16 -13.12
CA HIS A 165 13.91 -7.17 -13.95
C HIS A 165 14.95 -7.86 -13.08
N ASP A 166 14.88 -9.17 -12.93
CA ASP A 166 15.83 -9.90 -12.10
C ASP A 166 16.60 -10.94 -12.91
N ILE A 167 17.45 -10.44 -13.81
CA ILE A 167 18.26 -11.25 -14.73
C ILE A 167 19.73 -11.19 -14.31
N ASP A 168 20.26 -12.36 -13.95
CA ASP A 168 21.65 -12.53 -13.55
C ASP A 168 22.45 -13.34 -14.58
N PHE A 169 23.67 -12.89 -14.86
CA PHE A 169 24.60 -13.61 -15.74
C PHE A 169 25.63 -14.41 -14.93
N ASN A 170 25.73 -15.69 -15.22
CA ASN A 170 26.75 -16.54 -14.62
C ASN A 170 28.08 -16.39 -15.37
N ALA A 171 28.94 -15.49 -14.88
CA ALA A 171 30.24 -15.21 -15.48
C ALA A 171 31.15 -16.45 -15.65
N GLN A 172 30.99 -17.49 -14.83
CA GLN A 172 31.76 -18.73 -14.96
C GLN A 172 31.24 -19.58 -16.09
N ALA A 173 29.92 -19.78 -16.18
CA ALA A 173 29.30 -20.56 -17.25
C ALA A 173 29.40 -19.88 -18.61
N LEU A 174 29.54 -18.55 -18.65
CA LEU A 174 29.76 -17.80 -19.89
C LEU A 174 31.08 -18.13 -20.60
N ASN A 175 32.07 -18.67 -19.86
CA ASN A 175 33.38 -19.03 -20.42
C ASN A 175 33.59 -20.54 -20.37
N VAL A 176 33.38 -21.22 -21.50
CA VAL A 176 33.60 -22.66 -21.60
C VAL A 176 34.97 -22.97 -22.19
N VAL A 177 35.74 -23.81 -21.50
CA VAL A 177 37.00 -24.36 -22.00
C VAL A 177 36.82 -25.87 -22.12
N SER A 178 37.06 -26.40 -23.32
CA SER A 178 37.07 -27.84 -23.57
C SER A 178 38.30 -28.24 -24.38
N THR A 179 38.49 -29.55 -24.51
CA THR A 179 39.53 -30.13 -25.37
C THR A 179 38.88 -30.72 -26.61
N GLU A 180 39.55 -30.60 -27.75
CA GLU A 180 39.12 -31.25 -28.98
C GLU A 180 39.14 -32.78 -28.85
N THR A 181 38.29 -33.44 -29.64
CA THR A 181 38.16 -34.89 -29.69
C THR A 181 38.07 -35.35 -31.14
N ASP A 182 38.50 -36.58 -31.43
CA ASP A 182 38.34 -37.19 -32.77
C ASP A 182 36.87 -37.38 -33.21
N ALA A 183 35.90 -37.23 -32.29
CA ALA A 183 34.47 -37.25 -32.55
C ALA A 183 33.85 -35.83 -32.51
N GLY A 184 32.56 -35.72 -32.79
CA GLY A 184 31.83 -34.46 -32.58
C GLY A 184 31.88 -34.03 -31.11
N LEU A 185 32.31 -32.80 -30.85
CA LEU A 185 32.38 -32.19 -29.53
C LEU A 185 31.11 -31.36 -29.26
N GLN A 186 30.39 -31.70 -28.19
CA GLN A 186 29.28 -30.90 -27.68
C GLN A 186 29.79 -29.93 -26.61
N VAL A 187 29.36 -28.67 -26.70
CA VAL A 187 29.61 -27.62 -25.69
C VAL A 187 28.25 -27.19 -25.13
N GLU A 188 28.06 -27.36 -23.82
CA GLU A 188 26.87 -26.86 -23.12
C GLU A 188 27.01 -25.36 -22.83
N LEU A 189 25.94 -24.61 -23.09
CA LEU A 189 25.78 -23.21 -22.71
C LEU A 189 24.74 -23.04 -21.59
N THR A 190 24.49 -24.14 -20.86
CA THR A 190 23.57 -24.21 -19.72
C THR A 190 23.97 -23.18 -18.67
N ASN A 191 23.00 -22.73 -17.87
CA ASN A 191 23.23 -21.91 -16.67
C ASN A 191 24.04 -20.61 -16.90
N THR A 192 24.10 -20.09 -18.13
CA THR A 192 24.77 -18.82 -18.44
C THR A 192 23.98 -17.60 -17.96
N VAL A 193 22.67 -17.77 -17.79
CA VAL A 193 21.75 -16.75 -17.29
C VAL A 193 20.76 -17.41 -16.32
N THR A 194 20.40 -16.72 -15.25
CA THR A 194 19.37 -17.10 -14.28
C THR A 194 18.37 -15.96 -14.11
N ILE A 195 17.16 -16.30 -13.66
CA ILE A 195 16.21 -15.31 -13.12
C ILE A 195 15.97 -15.64 -11.65
N SER A 196 15.92 -14.63 -10.79
CA SER A 196 15.35 -14.78 -9.45
C SER A 196 13.91 -14.29 -9.50
N ASP A 197 12.98 -15.23 -9.35
CA ASP A 197 11.56 -14.91 -9.35
C ASP A 197 10.87 -15.80 -8.33
N SER A 198 10.60 -15.24 -7.17
CA SER A 198 9.98 -15.97 -6.06
C SER A 198 8.45 -15.98 -6.15
N ASP A 199 7.86 -15.01 -6.83
CA ASP A 199 6.41 -14.79 -6.87
C ASP A 199 5.76 -15.19 -8.22
N GLY A 200 6.58 -15.56 -9.21
CA GLY A 200 6.14 -16.01 -10.53
C GLY A 200 5.80 -14.85 -11.47
N SER A 201 6.20 -13.63 -11.13
CA SER A 201 5.92 -12.43 -11.95
C SER A 201 6.81 -12.32 -13.18
N GLU A 202 7.92 -13.06 -13.23
CA GLU A 202 8.86 -13.09 -14.34
C GLU A 202 8.89 -14.46 -15.02
N SER A 203 9.10 -14.46 -16.33
CA SER A 203 9.26 -15.73 -17.05
C SER A 203 10.16 -15.55 -18.26
N TRP A 204 10.88 -16.62 -18.59
CA TRP A 204 11.65 -16.65 -19.81
C TRP A 204 10.72 -16.48 -21.01
N THR A 205 11.11 -15.63 -21.96
CA THR A 205 10.42 -15.51 -23.25
C THR A 205 11.30 -16.00 -24.39
N SER A 206 12.60 -15.69 -24.33
CA SER A 206 13.62 -16.18 -25.26
C SER A 206 15.01 -16.06 -24.65
N LEU A 207 15.94 -16.91 -25.09
CA LEU A 207 17.37 -16.76 -24.85
C LEU A 207 18.10 -16.91 -26.19
N VAL A 208 18.95 -15.94 -26.52
CA VAL A 208 19.58 -15.85 -27.84
C VAL A 208 21.08 -15.68 -27.69
N TYR A 209 21.84 -16.56 -28.34
CA TYR A 209 23.29 -16.46 -28.46
C TYR A 209 23.66 -16.08 -29.88
N THR A 210 24.53 -15.08 -30.03
CA THR A 210 25.10 -14.71 -31.33
C THR A 210 26.58 -15.04 -31.30
N PHE A 211 27.05 -15.81 -32.27
CA PHE A 211 28.45 -16.23 -32.40
C PHE A 211 29.13 -15.49 -33.54
N ASP A 212 30.39 -15.09 -33.42
CA ASP A 212 31.06 -14.39 -34.54
C ASP A 212 31.72 -15.35 -35.52
N ASN A 213 32.42 -16.37 -35.02
CA ASN A 213 33.30 -17.25 -35.80
C ASN A 213 32.89 -18.72 -35.71
N LEU A 214 31.59 -19.00 -35.85
CA LEU A 214 31.06 -20.37 -35.76
C LEU A 214 31.52 -21.20 -36.97
N PRO A 215 32.20 -22.35 -36.77
CA PRO A 215 32.66 -23.19 -37.87
C PRO A 215 31.50 -23.68 -38.77
N ALA A 216 31.79 -23.87 -40.06
CA ALA A 216 30.81 -24.45 -40.98
C ALA A 216 30.45 -25.88 -40.56
N GLY A 217 29.17 -26.22 -40.61
CA GLY A 217 28.66 -27.54 -40.20
C GLY A 217 28.34 -27.67 -38.71
N THR A 218 28.52 -26.62 -37.90
CA THR A 218 28.03 -26.60 -36.52
C THR A 218 26.51 -26.75 -36.49
N THR A 219 26.03 -27.62 -35.61
CA THR A 219 24.60 -27.86 -35.35
C THR A 219 24.29 -27.55 -33.89
N ALA A 220 23.11 -27.01 -33.60
CA ALA A 220 22.65 -26.80 -32.23
C ALA A 220 21.99 -28.03 -31.63
N VAL A 221 22.11 -28.17 -30.32
CA VAL A 221 21.33 -29.09 -29.49
C VAL A 221 20.48 -28.24 -28.54
N GLY A 222 19.19 -28.54 -28.40
CA GLY A 222 18.28 -27.81 -27.50
C GLY A 222 17.74 -26.46 -28.02
N GLY A 223 18.02 -26.08 -29.27
CA GLY A 223 17.52 -24.83 -29.86
C GLY A 223 17.57 -24.82 -31.39
N THR A 224 17.28 -23.66 -31.98
CA THR A 224 17.34 -23.44 -33.44
C THR A 224 18.52 -22.55 -33.78
N LEU A 225 19.46 -23.05 -34.57
CA LEU A 225 20.60 -22.28 -35.10
C LEU A 225 20.32 -21.85 -36.54
N VAL A 226 20.29 -20.54 -36.80
CA VAL A 226 20.17 -19.97 -38.14
C VAL A 226 21.36 -19.04 -38.38
N GLY A 227 22.22 -19.41 -39.34
CA GLY A 227 23.49 -18.72 -39.55
C GLY A 227 24.36 -18.84 -38.30
N ASN A 228 24.60 -17.71 -37.63
CA ASN A 228 25.42 -17.61 -36.43
C ASN A 228 24.61 -17.29 -35.15
N VAL A 229 23.27 -17.37 -35.21
CA VAL A 229 22.38 -17.05 -34.10
C VAL A 229 21.67 -18.32 -33.62
N LEU A 230 21.91 -18.70 -32.36
CA LEU A 230 21.21 -19.76 -31.66
C LEU A 230 20.07 -19.17 -30.84
N THR A 231 18.84 -19.54 -31.18
CA THR A 231 17.65 -19.21 -30.41
C THR A 231 17.21 -20.42 -29.60
N VAL A 232 17.17 -20.27 -28.27
CA VAL A 232 16.63 -21.26 -27.35
C VAL A 232 15.15 -21.00 -27.18
N THR A 233 14.33 -21.99 -27.53
CA THR A 233 12.88 -21.86 -27.39
C THR A 233 12.48 -22.20 -25.95
N VAL A 234 11.89 -21.22 -25.28
CA VAL A 234 11.32 -21.40 -23.94
C VAL A 234 9.98 -22.10 -24.06
N THR A 235 9.73 -23.12 -23.24
CA THR A 235 8.42 -23.78 -23.18
C THR A 235 7.83 -23.61 -21.79
N GLY A 236 6.64 -22.99 -21.70
CA GLY A 236 5.98 -22.77 -20.42
C GLY A 236 6.73 -21.86 -19.45
N GLY A 237 7.48 -20.88 -19.98
CA GLY A 237 8.26 -19.94 -19.16
C GLY A 237 9.60 -20.48 -18.63
N ALA A 238 10.00 -21.71 -18.99
CA ALA A 238 11.27 -22.31 -18.60
C ALA A 238 12.15 -22.71 -19.81
N LEU A 239 13.47 -22.64 -19.63
CA LEU A 239 14.43 -23.15 -20.60
C LEU A 239 14.33 -24.69 -20.71
N PRO A 240 14.62 -25.28 -21.88
CA PRO A 240 14.60 -26.73 -22.05
C PRO A 240 15.60 -27.41 -21.13
N GLY A 241 15.25 -28.54 -20.50
CA GLY A 241 16.16 -29.26 -19.59
C GLY A 241 17.38 -29.93 -20.24
N ALA A 242 17.51 -29.86 -21.57
CA ALA A 242 18.69 -30.28 -22.34
C ALA A 242 19.46 -29.08 -22.91
N PHE A 243 19.14 -27.88 -22.43
CA PHE A 243 19.87 -26.65 -22.67
C PHE A 243 20.63 -26.23 -21.43
#